data_AF-A0A2U3Z4J1-F1
#
_entry.id   AF-A0A2U3Z4J1-F1
#
_cell.length_a   1.000
_cell.length_b   1.000
_cell.length_c   1.000
_cell.angle_alpha   90.00
_cell.angle_beta   90.00
_cell.angle_gamma   90.00
#
_symmetry.space_group_name_H-M   'P 1'
#
loop_
_entity.id
_entity.type
_entity.pdbx_description
1 polymer ?
#
loop_
_entity_poly.entity_id
_entity_poly.type
_entity_poly.pdbx_seq_one_letter_code
_entity_poly.pdbx_strand_id
1 'polypeptide(L)'
;MEEEEELGEEEEKADEGIEEVEQEVGPPLLTPLSEDAEIMHMSPWTARLSCSLCPQYSVAVVRSNLWPGAYAYASGKKFENIYIGWGHKYSPENFNPPLPAPIQHEYPSSPDVLEMTDPTVEEEQALKAAQEQALAASEEEEEDEEEDEDEDLED
;
A
#
# COMPACT_ATOMS: atom_id res chain seq x y z
N MET A 1 -30.19 -25.97 -20.00
CA MET A 1 -29.73 -24.60 -20.25
C MET A 1 -30.04 -23.88 -18.95
N GLU A 2 -29.04 -23.83 -18.08
CA GLU A 2 -28.32 -22.57 -17.69
C GLU A 2 -28.99 -22.05 -16.40
N GLU A 3 -28.35 -21.70 -15.29
CA GLU A 3 -26.97 -21.34 -14.89
C GLU A 3 -26.80 -21.77 -13.41
N GLU A 4 -25.81 -22.58 -13.02
CA GLU A 4 -24.53 -22.16 -12.41
C GLU A 4 -24.63 -21.08 -11.32
N GLU A 5 -24.73 -21.51 -10.05
CA GLU A 5 -24.35 -20.72 -8.87
C GLU A 5 -22.82 -20.56 -8.84
N GLU A 6 -22.30 -19.53 -9.51
CA GLU A 6 -20.93 -19.06 -9.33
C GLU A 6 -20.89 -18.10 -8.12
N LEU A 7 -20.63 -18.66 -6.94
CA LEU A 7 -20.36 -17.91 -5.72
C LEU A 7 -18.99 -17.25 -5.86
N GLY A 8 -18.95 -16.09 -6.52
CA GLY A 8 -17.76 -15.26 -6.63
C GLY A 8 -17.32 -14.75 -5.26
N GLU A 9 -16.27 -15.34 -4.70
CA GLU A 9 -15.45 -14.69 -3.68
C GLU A 9 -14.89 -13.41 -4.31
N GLU A 10 -15.54 -12.27 -4.06
CA GLU A 10 -14.89 -10.97 -4.20
C GLU A 10 -13.79 -10.91 -3.14
N GLU A 11 -12.59 -11.37 -3.52
CA GLU A 11 -11.35 -10.95 -2.88
C GLU A 11 -11.39 -9.42 -2.85
N GLU A 12 -11.65 -8.87 -1.67
CA GLU A 12 -11.37 -7.49 -1.30
C GLU A 12 -9.89 -7.24 -1.61
N LYS A 13 -9.61 -6.83 -2.85
CA LYS A 13 -8.34 -6.22 -3.20
C LYS A 13 -8.30 -4.89 -2.46
N ALA A 14 -7.88 -4.98 -1.21
CA ALA A 14 -7.19 -3.92 -0.52
C ALA A 14 -5.98 -3.56 -1.40
N ASP A 15 -6.22 -2.69 -2.37
CA ASP A 15 -5.23 -1.80 -2.96
C ASP A 15 -4.82 -0.80 -1.86
N GLU A 16 -4.33 -1.33 -0.73
CA GLU A 16 -3.34 -0.62 0.02
C GLU A 16 -2.18 -0.52 -0.96
N GLY A 17 -1.96 0.68 -1.50
CA GLY A 17 -0.76 1.01 -2.22
C GLY A 17 0.44 0.73 -1.33
N ILE A 18 0.86 -0.54 -1.30
CA ILE A 18 2.22 -0.93 -1.01
C ILE A 18 2.96 -0.25 -2.15
N GLU A 19 3.44 0.97 -1.91
CA GLU A 19 4.45 1.56 -2.77
C GLU A 19 5.45 0.44 -3.00
N GLU A 20 5.51 -0.09 -4.22
CA GLU A 20 6.49 -1.10 -4.56
C GLU A 20 7.83 -0.45 -4.26
N VAL A 21 8.42 -0.84 -3.12
CA VAL A 21 9.70 -0.28 -2.71
C VAL A 21 10.68 -0.77 -3.77
N GLU A 22 10.99 0.11 -4.72
CA GLU A 22 11.89 -0.21 -5.81
C GLU A 22 13.15 -0.82 -5.22
N GLN A 23 13.61 -1.91 -5.82
CA GLN A 23 14.81 -2.57 -5.34
C GLN A 23 15.99 -1.60 -5.45
N GLU A 24 16.45 -1.07 -4.31
CA GLU A 24 17.62 -0.23 -4.27
C GLU A 24 18.87 -1.07 -4.61
N VAL A 25 19.50 -0.77 -5.74
CA VAL A 25 20.79 -1.37 -6.13
C VAL A 25 21.90 -0.39 -5.77
N GLY A 26 22.68 -0.73 -4.75
CA GLY A 26 23.83 0.06 -4.32
C GLY A 26 25.05 -0.06 -5.26
N PRO A 27 26.04 0.83 -5.10
CA PRO A 27 27.32 0.72 -5.81
C PRO A 27 28.09 -0.56 -5.38
N PRO A 28 29.03 -1.04 -6.21
CA PRO A 28 29.82 -2.24 -5.89
C PRO A 28 30.67 -2.05 -4.63
N LEU A 29 31.13 -3.17 -4.05
CA LEU A 29 32.09 -3.11 -2.95
C LEU A 29 33.39 -2.44 -3.42
N LEU A 30 34.00 -1.64 -2.52
CA LEU A 30 35.25 -0.91 -2.77
C LEU A 30 35.13 0.20 -3.82
N THR A 31 33.93 0.76 -4.04
CA THR A 31 33.78 2.02 -4.76
C THR A 31 34.60 3.14 -4.10
N PRO A 32 35.38 3.91 -4.88
CA PRO A 32 36.21 4.98 -4.33
C PRO A 32 35.36 6.15 -3.84
N LEU A 33 35.86 6.83 -2.80
CA LEU A 33 35.20 8.00 -2.19
C LEU A 33 34.99 9.19 -3.14
N SER A 34 35.64 9.20 -4.31
CA SER A 34 35.45 10.20 -5.35
C SER A 34 34.12 10.06 -6.09
N GLU A 35 33.48 8.90 -6.01
CA GLU A 35 32.18 8.61 -6.63
C GLU A 35 31.01 8.82 -5.65
N ASP A 36 31.29 9.19 -4.40
CA ASP A 36 30.26 9.49 -3.43
C ASP A 36 29.46 10.75 -3.83
N ALA A 37 28.16 10.74 -3.51
CA ALA A 37 27.24 11.82 -3.84
C ALA A 37 27.63 13.16 -3.18
N GLU A 38 27.47 14.25 -3.92
CA GLU A 38 27.71 15.60 -3.43
C GLU A 38 26.65 16.05 -2.42
N ILE A 39 27.07 16.91 -1.49
CA ILE A 39 26.22 17.52 -0.47
C ILE A 39 25.95 18.96 -0.87
N MET A 40 24.84 19.22 -1.57
CA MET A 40 24.50 20.57 -2.08
C MET A 40 25.70 21.31 -2.71
N HIS A 41 26.33 20.69 -3.72
CA HIS A 41 27.52 21.22 -4.42
C HIS A 41 28.82 21.24 -3.60
N MET A 42 28.86 20.54 -2.47
CA MET A 42 30.09 20.29 -1.71
C MET A 42 30.50 18.81 -1.84
N SER A 43 31.80 18.57 -2.03
CA SER A 43 32.32 17.20 -2.00
C SER A 43 32.03 16.52 -0.65
N PRO A 44 31.64 15.23 -0.63
CA PRO A 44 31.35 14.51 0.61
C PRO A 44 32.57 14.29 1.50
N TRP A 45 33.79 14.44 0.95
CA TRP A 45 35.04 14.22 1.66
C TRP A 45 36.01 15.38 1.46
N THR A 46 36.75 15.74 2.50
CA THR A 46 37.88 16.69 2.41
C THR A 46 39.17 15.98 2.75
N ALA A 47 40.13 15.93 1.82
CA ALA A 47 41.47 15.43 2.06
C ALA A 47 42.43 16.57 2.46
N ARG A 48 43.28 16.33 3.46
CA ARG A 48 44.32 17.26 3.93
C ARG A 48 45.58 16.49 4.36
N LEU A 49 46.74 17.14 4.24
CA LEU A 49 47.98 16.68 4.85
C LEU A 49 48.13 17.28 6.25
N SER A 50 48.71 16.52 7.18
CA SER A 50 48.97 17.02 8.54
C SER A 50 50.02 18.14 8.58
N CYS A 51 50.97 18.14 7.64
CA CYS A 51 52.03 19.14 7.54
C CYS A 51 52.45 19.34 6.07
N SER A 52 52.49 20.59 5.61
CA SER A 52 52.92 20.96 4.27
C SER A 52 54.42 21.23 4.14
N LEU A 53 55.11 21.48 5.26
CA LEU A 53 56.54 21.84 5.29
C LEU A 53 57.45 20.63 5.08
N CYS A 54 57.05 19.46 5.58
CA CYS A 54 57.81 18.21 5.46
C CYS A 54 56.88 17.06 4.98
N PRO A 55 56.48 17.04 3.70
CA PRO A 55 55.52 16.06 3.18
C PRO A 55 55.94 14.60 3.39
N GLN A 56 57.25 14.32 3.39
CA GLN A 56 57.81 12.98 3.59
C GLN A 56 57.46 12.34 4.95
N TYR A 57 57.14 13.14 5.97
CA TYR A 57 56.71 12.68 7.29
C TYR A 57 55.25 13.04 7.59
N SER A 58 54.53 13.57 6.59
CA SER A 58 53.14 13.97 6.75
C SER A 58 52.21 12.76 6.76
N VAL A 59 51.09 12.92 7.44
CA VAL A 59 50.00 11.94 7.48
C VAL A 59 48.89 12.47 6.58
N ALA A 60 48.36 11.61 5.70
CA ALA A 60 47.19 11.93 4.91
C ALA A 60 45.94 11.73 5.77
N VAL A 61 45.07 12.72 5.81
CA VAL A 61 43.82 12.68 6.57
C VAL A 61 42.67 13.01 5.63
N VAL A 62 41.63 12.18 5.66
CA VAL A 62 40.37 12.40 4.97
C VAL A 62 39.29 12.57 6.04
N ARG A 63 38.48 13.63 5.94
CA ARG A 63 37.33 13.86 6.83
C ARG A 63 36.03 13.81 6.04
N SER A 64 34.98 13.25 6.63
CA SER A 64 33.64 13.33 6.06
C SER A 64 33.06 14.72 6.29
N ASN A 65 32.47 15.29 5.25
CA ASN A 65 31.65 16.48 5.34
C ASN A 65 30.17 16.13 5.63
N LEU A 66 29.74 14.91 5.30
CA LEU A 66 28.38 14.41 5.58
C LEU A 66 28.19 14.01 7.03
N TRP A 67 29.21 13.42 7.63
CA TRP A 67 29.20 12.98 9.02
C TRP A 67 30.32 13.69 9.80
N PRO A 68 30.06 14.92 10.29
CA PRO A 68 31.05 15.67 11.06
C PRO A 68 31.54 14.86 12.26
N GLY A 69 32.84 14.59 12.28
CA GLY A 69 33.46 13.72 13.28
C GLY A 69 34.04 12.43 12.71
N ALA A 70 33.69 12.04 11.47
CA ALA A 70 34.31 10.90 10.80
C ALA A 70 35.64 11.30 10.14
N TYR A 71 36.70 10.59 10.50
CA TYR A 71 38.04 10.77 9.97
C TYR A 71 38.65 9.42 9.57
N ALA A 72 39.40 9.42 8.49
CA ALA A 72 40.32 8.36 8.11
C ALA A 72 41.72 8.95 8.01
N TYR A 73 42.73 8.22 8.45
CA TYR A 73 44.12 8.63 8.22
C TYR A 73 44.93 7.49 7.62
N ALA A 74 45.99 7.86 6.91
CA ALA A 74 46.96 6.92 6.37
C ALA A 74 48.39 7.45 6.54
N SER A 75 49.28 6.55 7.01
CA SER A 75 50.72 6.77 7.12
C SER A 75 51.47 5.51 6.70
N GLY A 76 52.03 5.51 5.49
CA GLY A 76 52.69 4.34 4.91
C GLY A 76 51.71 3.17 4.75
N LYS A 77 51.93 2.09 5.52
CA LYS A 77 51.09 0.87 5.50
C LYS A 77 50.02 0.85 6.60
N LYS A 78 49.98 1.86 7.47
CA LYS A 78 49.01 1.95 8.56
C LYS A 78 47.91 2.91 8.16
N PHE A 79 46.67 2.48 8.31
CA PHE A 79 45.50 3.31 8.11
C PHE A 79 44.45 2.90 9.14
N GLU A 80 43.68 3.85 9.62
CA GLU A 80 42.57 3.60 10.55
C GLU A 80 41.44 4.60 10.28
N ASN A 81 40.23 4.21 10.66
CA ASN A 81 39.03 5.01 10.57
C ASN A 81 38.50 5.27 11.99
N ILE A 82 38.15 6.50 12.29
CA ILE A 82 37.68 6.92 13.61
C ILE A 82 36.51 7.87 13.48
N TYR A 83 35.51 7.69 14.35
CA TYR A 83 34.40 8.62 14.50
C TYR A 83 34.42 9.24 15.90
N ILE A 84 34.45 10.57 15.97
CA ILE A 84 34.31 11.35 17.20
C ILE A 84 33.32 12.48 16.93
N GLY A 85 32.07 12.28 17.33
CA GLY A 85 31.00 13.25 17.10
C GLY A 85 29.70 12.85 17.74
N TRP A 86 28.65 13.61 17.43
CA TRP A 86 27.34 13.50 18.06
C TRP A 86 26.41 12.47 17.40
N GLY A 87 26.81 11.84 16.30
CA GLY A 87 25.94 10.98 15.50
C GLY A 87 24.92 11.76 14.67
N HIS A 88 25.12 13.06 14.46
CA HIS A 88 24.23 13.90 13.64
C HIS A 88 24.77 13.99 12.21
N LYS A 89 23.94 13.57 11.25
CA LYS A 89 24.19 13.79 9.82
C LYS A 89 24.18 15.29 9.56
N TYR A 90 25.17 15.78 8.82
CA TYR A 90 25.16 17.15 8.34
C TYR A 90 23.97 17.31 7.39
N SER A 91 23.01 18.12 7.82
CA SER A 91 21.94 18.63 6.97
C SER A 91 22.07 20.14 6.92
N PRO A 92 22.04 20.72 5.71
CA PRO A 92 21.94 22.17 5.56
C PRO A 92 20.53 22.68 5.88
N GLU A 93 19.53 21.81 5.81
CA GLU A 93 18.15 22.11 6.16
C GLU A 93 17.95 21.98 7.66
N ASN A 94 17.13 22.88 8.22
CA ASN A 94 16.69 22.77 9.59
C ASN A 94 15.82 21.52 9.76
N PHE A 95 15.91 20.89 10.92
CA PHE A 95 15.02 19.80 11.27
C PHE A 95 13.56 20.27 11.22
N ASN A 96 12.79 19.69 10.29
CA ASN A 96 11.35 19.85 10.22
C ASN A 96 10.70 18.54 10.70
N PRO A 97 9.98 18.54 11.83
CA PRO A 97 9.31 17.33 12.29
C PRO A 97 8.30 16.83 11.25
N PRO A 98 8.09 15.51 11.13
CA PRO A 98 7.11 14.97 10.21
C PRO A 98 5.71 15.49 10.55
N LEU A 99 4.92 15.76 9.51
CA LEU A 99 3.52 16.10 9.69
C LEU A 99 2.75 14.91 10.27
N PRO A 100 1.64 15.13 10.98
CA PRO A 100 0.74 14.06 11.38
C PRO A 100 0.30 13.23 10.16
N ALA A 101 -0.01 11.96 10.39
CA ALA A 101 -0.53 11.09 9.34
C ALA A 101 -1.78 11.70 8.70
N PRO A 102 -1.99 11.51 7.39
CA PRO A 102 -3.23 11.89 6.73
C PRO A 102 -4.45 11.29 7.45
N ILE A 103 -5.56 12.03 7.42
CA ILE A 103 -6.83 11.49 7.89
C ILE A 103 -7.27 10.33 6.97
N GLN A 104 -7.94 9.34 7.55
CA GLN A 104 -8.52 8.25 6.79
C GLN A 104 -9.78 8.72 6.07
N HIS A 105 -10.02 8.20 4.87
CA HIS A 105 -11.25 8.46 4.13
C HIS A 105 -12.42 7.72 4.76
N GLU A 106 -13.60 8.33 4.71
CA GLU A 106 -14.85 7.66 5.07
C GLU A 106 -15.17 6.56 4.04
N TYR A 107 -15.96 5.57 4.45
CA TYR A 107 -16.42 4.52 3.55
C TYR A 107 -17.23 5.14 2.39
N PRO A 108 -16.96 4.75 1.13
CA PRO A 108 -17.69 5.30 -0.01
C PRO A 108 -19.18 5.03 0.12
N SER A 109 -20.03 5.98 -0.27
CA SER A 109 -21.48 5.76 -0.33
C SER A 109 -21.81 4.80 -1.49
N SER A 110 -21.71 3.50 -1.25
CA SER A 110 -22.15 2.42 -2.14
C SER A 110 -23.68 2.33 -2.16
N PRO A 111 -24.32 1.85 -3.25
CA PRO A 111 -25.72 1.41 -3.23
C PRO A 111 -26.05 0.45 -2.08
N ASP A 112 -25.08 -0.32 -1.57
CA ASP A 112 -25.27 -1.23 -0.44
C ASP A 112 -25.54 -0.52 0.90
N VAL A 113 -25.10 0.75 1.02
CA VAL A 113 -25.33 1.60 2.20
C VAL A 113 -26.43 2.64 1.98
N LEU A 114 -27.02 2.69 0.78
CA LEU A 114 -28.18 3.52 0.47
C LEU A 114 -29.46 2.75 0.77
N GLU A 115 -30.34 3.35 1.58
CA GLU A 115 -31.67 2.80 1.86
C GLU A 115 -32.45 2.61 0.55
N MET A 116 -32.95 1.40 0.32
CA MET A 116 -33.84 1.12 -0.81
C MET A 116 -35.14 1.92 -0.63
N THR A 117 -35.65 2.50 -1.72
CA THR A 117 -36.93 3.22 -1.67
C THR A 117 -38.06 2.25 -1.37
N ASP A 118 -38.94 2.59 -0.43
CA ASP A 118 -40.16 1.82 -0.17
C ASP A 118 -40.98 1.68 -1.46
N PRO A 119 -41.57 0.49 -1.72
CA PRO A 119 -42.46 0.31 -2.86
C PRO A 119 -43.65 1.26 -2.79
N THR A 120 -44.14 1.70 -3.95
CA THR A 120 -45.31 2.57 -4.02
C THR A 120 -46.60 1.79 -3.72
N VAL A 121 -47.65 2.50 -3.32
CA VAL A 121 -48.96 1.88 -3.02
C VAL A 121 -49.53 1.17 -4.25
N GLU A 122 -49.32 1.72 -5.43
CA GLU A 122 -49.74 1.14 -6.70
C GLU A 122 -49.02 -0.18 -6.99
N GLU A 123 -47.72 -0.26 -6.72
CA GLU A 123 -46.92 -1.48 -6.90
C GLU A 123 -47.32 -2.57 -5.88
N GLU A 124 -47.59 -2.19 -4.63
CA GLU A 124 -48.09 -3.13 -3.61
C GLU A 124 -49.46 -3.72 -3.99
N GLN A 125 -50.37 -2.87 -4.49
CA GLN A 125 -51.68 -3.33 -4.95
C GLN A 125 -51.58 -4.24 -6.17
N ALA A 126 -50.70 -3.92 -7.12
CA ALA A 126 -50.45 -4.76 -8.29
C ALA A 126 -49.88 -6.13 -7.90
N LEU A 127 -48.92 -6.16 -6.98
CA LEU A 127 -48.35 -7.41 -6.44
C LEU A 127 -49.43 -8.24 -5.72
N LYS A 128 -50.26 -7.61 -4.90
CA LYS A 128 -51.35 -8.27 -4.19
C LYS A 128 -52.37 -8.89 -5.15
N ALA A 129 -52.77 -8.15 -6.18
CA ALA A 129 -53.71 -8.64 -7.19
C ALA A 129 -53.10 -9.81 -8.00
N ALA A 130 -51.81 -9.72 -8.36
CA ALA A 130 -51.11 -10.81 -9.04
C ALA A 130 -51.02 -12.08 -8.17
N GLN A 131 -50.79 -11.92 -6.86
CA GLN A 131 -50.75 -13.04 -5.92
C GLN A 131 -52.13 -13.69 -5.72
N GLU A 132 -53.20 -12.89 -5.61
CA GLU A 132 -54.58 -13.39 -5.52
C GLU A 132 -55.01 -14.12 -6.80
N GLN A 133 -54.63 -13.60 -7.96
CA GLN A 133 -54.90 -14.26 -9.24
C GLN A 133 -54.12 -15.57 -9.38
N ALA A 134 -52.86 -15.62 -8.94
CA ALA A 134 -52.07 -16.85 -8.94
C ALA A 134 -52.64 -17.91 -7.97
N LEU A 135 -53.12 -17.48 -6.80
CA LEU A 135 -53.77 -18.38 -5.84
C LEU A 135 -55.10 -18.93 -6.39
N ALA A 136 -55.92 -18.06 -6.99
CA ALA A 136 -57.17 -18.49 -7.61
C ALA A 136 -56.93 -19.47 -8.76
N ALA A 137 -55.89 -19.25 -9.58
CA ALA A 137 -55.51 -20.18 -10.63
C ALA A 137 -55.03 -21.53 -10.06
N SER A 138 -54.29 -21.55 -8.95
CA SER A 138 -53.90 -22.81 -8.30
C SER A 138 -55.06 -23.52 -7.60
N GLU A 139 -56.02 -22.79 -7.02
CA GLU A 139 -57.23 -23.39 -6.43
C GLU A 139 -58.13 -23.98 -7.51
N GLU A 140 -58.27 -23.33 -8.68
CA GLU A 140 -58.98 -23.90 -9.83
C GLU A 140 -58.24 -25.13 -10.40
N GLU A 141 -56.90 -25.13 -10.47
CA GLU A 141 -56.13 -26.32 -10.87
C GLU A 141 -56.22 -27.49 -9.86
N GLU A 142 -56.28 -27.22 -8.54
CA GLU A 142 -56.49 -28.26 -7.52
C GLU A 142 -57.94 -28.79 -7.48
N GLU A 143 -58.96 -27.97 -7.75
CA GLU A 143 -60.36 -28.44 -7.90
C GLU A 143 -60.54 -29.30 -9.15
N ASP A 144 -59.86 -28.99 -10.27
CA ASP A 144 -59.88 -29.81 -11.48
C ASP A 144 -59.12 -31.14 -11.29
N GLU A 145 -58.08 -31.22 -10.45
CA GLU A 145 -57.38 -32.47 -10.12
C GLU A 145 -58.15 -33.38 -9.14
N GLU A 146 -58.99 -32.84 -8.23
CA GLU A 146 -59.84 -33.66 -7.34
C GLU A 146 -61.13 -34.19 -8.01
N GLU A 147 -61.60 -33.62 -9.13
CA GLU A 147 -62.71 -34.20 -9.91
C GLU A 147 -62.28 -35.40 -10.79
N ASP A 148 -60.99 -35.60 -11.06
CA ASP A 148 -60.46 -36.71 -11.87
C ASP A 148 -60.05 -37.96 -11.05
N GLU A 149 -60.02 -37.92 -9.70
CA GLU A 149 -59.75 -39.10 -8.85
C GLU A 149 -61.00 -39.94 -8.49
N ASP A 150 -62.22 -39.48 -8.82
CA ASP A 150 -63.48 -40.15 -8.47
C ASP A 150 -64.06 -41.07 -9.59
N GLU A 151 -63.31 -41.36 -10.67
CA GLU A 151 -63.73 -42.26 -11.77
C GLU A 151 -63.02 -43.64 -11.83
N ASP A 152 -62.35 -44.12 -10.76
CA ASP A 152 -61.72 -45.46 -10.74
C ASP A 152 -62.01 -46.29 -9.48
N LEU A 153 -63.28 -46.48 -9.10
CA LEU A 153 -63.71 -47.57 -8.21
C LEU A 153 -65.09 -48.15 -8.60
N GLU A 154 -65.17 -48.95 -9.67
CA GLU A 154 -66.13 -50.07 -9.82
C GLU A 154 -65.85 -50.92 -11.09
N ASP A 155 -65.04 -52.00 -10.95
CA ASP A 155 -65.27 -53.33 -11.59
C ASP A 155 -64.59 -54.45 -10.78
#